data_AF-A0A6I7R3W2-F1
#
_entry.id   AF-A0A6I7R3W2-F1
#
_cell.length_a   1.000
_cell.length_b   1.000
_cell.length_c   1.000
_cell.angle_alpha   90.00
_cell.angle_beta   90.00
_cell.angle_gamma   90.00
#
_symmetry.space_group_name_H-M   'P 1'
#
loop_
_entity.id
_entity.type
_entity.pdbx_description
1 polymer ?
#
loop_
_entity_poly.entity_id
_entity_poly.type
_entity_poly.pdbx_seq_one_letter_code
_entity_poly.pdbx_strand_id
1 'polypeptide(L)'
;KVKPFAPFNDNFIVYPMAIMDSCYIGLKERKRALINLIEETIKNNAILVINWHSNNYNPKDYPGYRDAYIDIIKTCISYNAIFNTLAGFYYEKQA
;
A
#
# COMPACT_ATOMS: atom_id res chain seq x y z
N LYS A 1 -6.42 -0.05 -13.11
CA LYS A 1 -6.78 1.28 -12.58
C LYS A 1 -6.11 1.42 -11.23
N VAL A 2 -5.19 2.37 -11.06
CA VAL A 2 -4.48 2.58 -9.78
C VAL A 2 -5.13 3.68 -8.92
N LYS A 3 -5.91 4.57 -9.54
CA LYS A 3 -6.65 5.63 -8.82
C LYS A 3 -7.95 5.10 -8.20
N PRO A 4 -8.39 5.68 -7.07
CA PRO A 4 -9.72 5.43 -6.53
C PRO A 4 -10.82 5.82 -7.51
N PHE A 5 -11.92 5.07 -7.56
CA PHE A 5 -13.04 5.33 -8.48
C PHE A 5 -14.40 4.95 -7.86
N ALA A 6 -15.47 5.58 -8.34
CA ALA A 6 -16.84 5.30 -7.94
C ALA A 6 -17.54 4.50 -9.05
N PRO A 7 -17.70 3.17 -8.93
CA PRO A 7 -18.32 2.36 -9.99
C PRO A 7 -19.79 2.70 -10.23
N PHE A 8 -20.49 3.22 -9.22
CA PHE A 8 -21.93 3.55 -9.28
C PHE A 8 -22.18 5.07 -9.29
N ASN A 9 -21.13 5.89 -9.38
CA ASN A 9 -21.19 7.35 -9.24
C ASN A 9 -21.88 7.83 -7.94
N ASP A 10 -21.76 7.05 -6.86
CA ASP A 10 -22.28 7.37 -5.53
C ASP A 10 -21.13 7.39 -4.49
N ASN A 11 -21.49 7.33 -3.21
CA ASN A 11 -20.55 7.34 -2.09
C ASN A 11 -19.74 6.03 -1.95
N PHE A 12 -19.97 5.02 -2.78
CA PHE A 12 -19.19 3.79 -2.79
C PHE A 12 -17.91 3.98 -3.61
N ILE A 13 -16.78 4.15 -2.91
CA ILE A 13 -15.46 4.34 -3.53
C ILE A 13 -14.64 3.04 -3.46
N VAL A 14 -14.12 2.63 -4.60
CA VAL A 14 -13.16 1.53 -4.71
C VAL A 14 -11.74 2.07 -4.64
N TYR A 15 -10.96 1.57 -3.68
CA TYR A 15 -9.53 1.79 -3.56
C TYR A 15 -8.79 0.52 -4.02
N PRO A 16 -8.11 0.53 -5.19
CA PRO A 16 -7.41 -0.64 -5.68
C PRO A 16 -6.29 -1.08 -4.71
N MET A 17 -6.32 -2.33 -4.26
CA MET A 17 -5.26 -2.91 -3.43
C MET A 17 -3.98 -3.11 -4.25
N ALA A 18 -2.83 -2.69 -3.73
CA ALA A 18 -1.55 -2.79 -4.44
C ALA A 18 -0.60 -3.82 -3.84
N ILE A 19 -0.55 -3.93 -2.51
CA ILE A 19 0.37 -4.83 -1.80
C ILE A 19 -0.42 -5.63 -0.76
N MET A 20 -0.23 -6.95 -0.76
CA MET A 20 -0.68 -7.86 0.30
C MET A 20 0.55 -8.59 0.85
N ASP A 21 0.68 -8.65 2.17
CA ASP A 21 1.84 -9.19 2.90
C ASP A 21 2.37 -10.53 2.35
N SER A 22 1.53 -11.56 2.29
CA SER A 22 1.91 -12.91 1.84
C SER A 22 2.41 -12.94 0.38
N CYS A 23 1.74 -12.19 -0.51
CA CYS A 23 2.17 -12.06 -1.91
C CYS A 23 3.50 -11.31 -2.03
N TYR A 24 3.69 -10.26 -1.23
CA TYR A 24 4.90 -9.45 -1.26
C TYR A 24 6.13 -10.22 -0.76
N ILE A 25 5.95 -11.06 0.27
CA ILE A 25 7.05 -11.86 0.83
C ILE A 25 7.54 -12.93 -0.14
N GLY A 26 6.64 -13.55 -0.90
CA GLY A 26 7.00 -14.54 -1.91
C GLY A 26 7.69 -13.96 -3.17
N LEU A 27 7.74 -12.64 -3.31
CA LEU A 27 8.26 -11.99 -4.51
C LEU A 27 9.79 -11.86 -4.48
N LYS A 28 10.48 -12.51 -5.43
CA LYS A 28 11.95 -12.48 -5.55
C LYS A 28 12.51 -11.05 -5.67
N GLU A 29 11.84 -10.22 -6.46
CA GLU A 29 12.30 -8.89 -6.85
C GLU A 29 11.50 -7.77 -6.15
N ARG A 30 11.12 -8.02 -4.89
CA ARG A 30 10.15 -7.18 -4.16
C ARG A 30 10.54 -5.70 -4.06
N LYS A 31 11.83 -5.38 -3.89
CA LYS A 31 12.30 -3.99 -3.81
C LYS A 31 12.07 -3.24 -5.12
N ARG A 32 12.42 -3.85 -6.24
CA ARG A 32 12.17 -3.26 -7.57
C ARG A 32 10.68 -3.14 -7.85
N ALA A 33 9.89 -4.15 -7.48
CA ALA A 33 8.44 -4.08 -7.61
C ALA A 33 7.81 -2.96 -6.76
N LEU A 34 8.29 -2.76 -5.52
CA LEU A 34 7.85 -1.67 -4.66
C LEU A 34 8.16 -0.30 -5.29
N ILE A 35 9.39 -0.10 -5.79
CA ILE A 35 9.78 1.15 -6.45
C ILE A 35 8.87 1.42 -7.65
N ASN A 36 8.66 0.43 -8.52
CA ASN A 36 7.78 0.57 -9.67
C ASN A 36 6.33 0.92 -9.27
N LEU A 37 5.82 0.32 -8.19
CA LEU A 37 4.48 0.63 -7.67
C LEU A 37 4.39 2.05 -7.13
N ILE A 38 5.42 2.52 -6.40
CA ILE A 38 5.49 3.89 -5.89
C ILE A 38 5.53 4.88 -7.06
N GLU A 39 6.39 4.65 -8.05
CA GLU A 39 6.51 5.52 -9.23
C GLU A 39 5.20 5.58 -10.04
N GLU A 40 4.55 4.44 -10.26
CA GLU A 40 3.26 4.40 -10.95
C GLU A 40 2.16 5.09 -10.13
N THR A 41 2.19 4.96 -8.80
CA THR A 41 1.25 5.65 -7.90
C THR A 41 1.43 7.16 -8.01
N ILE A 42 2.67 7.65 -7.95
CA ILE A 42 3.00 9.08 -8.09
C ILE A 42 2.57 9.60 -9.46
N LYS A 43 2.96 8.92 -10.53
CA LYS A 43 2.59 9.27 -11.92
C LYS A 43 1.09 9.41 -12.10
N ASN A 44 0.31 8.58 -11.40
CA ASN A 44 -1.14 8.59 -11.48
C ASN A 44 -1.80 9.49 -10.42
N ASN A 45 -1.09 10.18 -9.54
CA ASN A 45 -1.68 10.86 -8.39
C ASN A 45 -2.70 9.96 -7.65
N ALA A 46 -2.25 8.73 -7.35
CA ALA A 46 -3.07 7.67 -6.78
C ALA A 46 -2.70 7.42 -5.30
N ILE A 47 -3.37 6.45 -4.68
CA ILE A 47 -3.10 6.00 -3.31
C ILE A 47 -2.51 4.59 -3.38
N LEU A 48 -1.34 4.40 -2.77
CA LEU A 48 -0.76 3.06 -2.61
C LEU A 48 -1.41 2.37 -1.41
N VAL A 49 -2.23 1.36 -1.68
CA VAL A 49 -2.94 0.61 -0.64
C VAL A 49 -2.14 -0.64 -0.26
N ILE A 50 -1.77 -0.72 1.02
CA ILE A 50 -1.03 -1.83 1.61
C ILE A 50 -1.94 -2.55 2.60
N ASN A 51 -2.20 -3.83 2.36
CA ASN A 51 -2.86 -4.72 3.30
C ASN A 51 -1.79 -5.56 4.02
N TRP A 52 -1.67 -5.36 5.34
CA TRP A 52 -0.64 -6.02 6.15
C TRP A 52 -1.20 -6.45 7.51
N HIS A 53 -1.06 -7.73 7.85
CA HIS A 53 -1.55 -8.24 9.13
C HIS A 53 -0.52 -8.08 10.24
N SER A 54 -0.90 -7.60 11.42
CA SER A 54 0.04 -7.38 12.54
C SER A 54 0.46 -8.66 13.27
N ASN A 55 -0.26 -9.77 13.09
CA ASN A 55 0.06 -11.06 13.69
C ASN A 55 1.21 -11.80 12.98
N ASN A 56 1.79 -11.21 11.93
CA ASN A 56 2.90 -11.80 11.16
C ASN A 56 4.30 -11.27 11.55
N TYR A 57 4.44 -10.65 12.73
CA TYR A 57 5.72 -10.04 13.14
C TYR A 57 6.70 -10.94 13.89
N ASN A 58 6.26 -12.11 14.36
CA ASN A 58 7.17 -13.07 14.99
C ASN A 58 8.04 -13.74 13.92
N PRO A 59 9.38 -13.52 13.91
CA PRO A 59 10.26 -14.09 12.88
C PRO A 59 10.36 -15.61 12.93
N LYS A 60 9.98 -16.26 14.05
CA LYS A 60 9.92 -17.73 14.13
C LYS A 60 8.79 -18.32 13.29
N ASP A 61 7.66 -17.62 13.23
CA ASP A 61 6.46 -18.07 12.50
C ASP A 61 6.41 -17.46 11.08
N TYR A 62 6.88 -16.21 10.94
CA TYR A 62 6.80 -15.39 9.74
C TYR A 62 8.14 -14.69 9.45
N PRO A 63 9.16 -15.44 9.01
CA PRO A 63 10.49 -14.88 8.76
C PRO A 63 10.45 -13.78 7.70
N GLY A 64 11.05 -12.62 8.03
CA GLY A 64 11.22 -11.49 7.11
C GLY A 64 9.98 -10.60 6.91
N TYR A 65 8.81 -10.95 7.44
CA TYR A 65 7.60 -10.12 7.31
C TYR A 65 7.76 -8.75 7.97
N ARG A 66 8.15 -8.72 9.24
CA ARG A 66 8.43 -7.46 9.96
C ARG A 66 9.43 -6.57 9.23
N ASP A 67 10.54 -7.15 8.78
CA ASP A 67 11.61 -6.39 8.14
C ASP A 67 11.18 -5.86 6.76
N ALA A 68 10.41 -6.64 6.00
CA ALA A 68 9.81 -6.19 4.75
C ALA A 68 8.81 -5.04 4.95
N TYR A 69 7.99 -5.09 6.01
CA TYR A 69 7.08 -4.00 6.34
C TYR A 69 7.86 -2.72 6.69
N ILE A 70 8.91 -2.83 7.52
CA ILE A 70 9.80 -1.71 7.86
C ILE A 70 10.43 -1.11 6.59
N ASP A 71 10.92 -1.95 5.68
CA ASP A 71 11.51 -1.51 4.40
C ASP A 71 10.50 -0.77 3.52
N ILE A 72 9.25 -1.25 3.44
CA ILE A 72 8.18 -0.55 2.72
C ILE A 72 7.97 0.84 3.31
N ILE A 73 7.77 0.94 4.63
CA ILE A 73 7.50 2.22 5.31
C ILE A 73 8.67 3.20 5.12
N LYS A 74 9.91 2.75 5.33
CA LYS A 74 11.11 3.58 5.12
C LYS A 74 11.22 4.09 3.69
N THR A 75 10.93 3.24 2.71
CA THR A 75 10.93 3.62 1.30
C THR A 75 9.84 4.64 1.03
N CYS A 76 8.60 4.44 1.49
CA CYS A 76 7.53 5.43 1.34
C CYS A 76 7.90 6.79 1.97
N ILE A 77 8.54 6.79 3.15
CA ILE A 77 9.03 8.01 3.79
C ILE A 77 10.08 8.72 2.93
N SER A 78 11.02 8.00 2.31
CA SER A 78 12.03 8.63 1.44
C SER A 78 11.44 9.29 0.18
N TYR A 79 10.21 8.93 -0.19
CA TYR A 79 9.43 9.57 -1.25
C TYR A 79 8.45 10.64 -0.72
N ASN A 80 8.59 11.07 0.53
CA ASN A 80 7.72 12.04 1.21
C ASN A 80 6.23 11.62 1.22
N ALA A 81 5.96 10.31 1.35
CA ALA A 81 4.60 9.82 1.40
C ALA A 81 3.83 10.33 2.63
N ILE A 82 2.54 10.61 2.43
CA ILE A 82 1.58 10.86 3.51
C ILE A 82 0.89 9.54 3.84
N PHE A 83 0.81 9.21 5.12
CA PHE A 83 0.18 7.98 5.60
C PHE A 83 -1.18 8.30 6.19
N ASN A 84 -2.21 7.57 5.75
CA ASN A 84 -3.54 7.65 6.33
C ASN A 84 -4.25 6.30 6.20
N THR A 85 -5.37 6.15 6.88
CA THR A 85 -6.30 5.03 6.70
C THR A 85 -7.15 5.25 5.45
N LEU A 86 -7.71 4.18 4.88
CA LEU A 86 -8.68 4.30 3.79
C LEU A 86 -9.89 5.17 4.18
N ALA A 87 -10.33 5.08 5.43
CA ALA A 87 -11.40 5.93 5.96
C ALA A 87 -10.99 7.41 5.99
N GLY A 88 -9.75 7.72 6.41
CA GLY A 88 -9.22 9.09 6.39
C GLY A 88 -9.23 9.68 4.98
N PHE A 89 -8.67 8.96 4.00
CA PHE A 89 -8.70 9.38 2.59
C PHE A 89 -10.11 9.49 2.02
N TYR A 90 -11.07 8.70 2.51
CA TYR A 90 -12.46 8.79 2.09
C TYR A 90 -13.12 10.09 2.56
N TYR A 91 -12.89 10.49 3.82
CA TYR A 91 -13.47 11.72 4.37
C TYR A 91 -12.78 12.99 3.86
N GLU A 92 -11.46 12.97 3.65
CA GLU A 92 -10.73 14.11 3.05
C GLU A 92 -11.24 14.47 1.65
N LYS A 93 -11.69 13.48 0.88
CA LYS A 93 -12.23 13.71 -0.47
C LYS A 93 -13.63 14.35 -0.46
N GLN A 94 -14.34 14.28 0.66
CA GLN A 94 -15.68 14.86 0.81
C GLN A 94 -15.68 16.28 1.39
N ALA A 95 -14.54 16.74 1.92
CA ALA A 95 -14.33 18.11 2.41
C ALA A 95 -13.98 19.07 1.25
#